data_AF-A0A261C8W5-F1
#
_entry.id   AF-A0A261C8W5-F1
#
_cell.length_a   1.000
_cell.length_b   1.000
_cell.length_c   1.000
_cell.angle_alpha   90.00
_cell.angle_beta   90.00
_cell.angle_gamma   90.00
#
_symmetry.space_group_name_H-M   'P 1'
#
loop_
_entity.id
_entity.type
_entity.pdbx_description
1 polymer ?
#
loop_
_entity_poly.entity_id
_entity_poly.type
_entity_poly.pdbx_seq_one_letter_code
_entity_poly.pdbx_strand_id
1 'polypeptide(L)'
;MTRPPPDSQIDLRAFILYDDYQRKTAGESYENYKKLCDTIGEKAISCDVYRYWCKQYHKEDYLARSKSDSRYIPVTDIRWCILSDVINEKCAEKSIDDLCKAFQELKVDKENHDYWFKRFGNGHLSFVTFSNLPNEIIAEIVGKCDNFESYLALRNVSRRLRAIVDSSKPAFSKVGDDYIEVTLNNEETLRSEIGLHVEEFNQEDTIMILNHLELILSNPKLQLDILRISHWYLTNEENGPMEMILDVFNSLNHQLHVKHFSFQTPYMPYVPDFVECLKPGVLEKLTVTEQEQPDLFSLVKLFEMEQWKQAKHVIADYLFISVEHFAHFTSFDAFIELFSIEEVVEMIKTSINFKSCILKFMEILDVEALKRVLNLRQTDSPDVFSIPNSNLVIEILPSDDMIEITKI
;
A
#
# COMPACT_ATOMS: atom_id res chain seq x y z
N MET A 1 3.72 -21.63 41.90
CA MET A 1 4.84 -20.71 41.65
C MET A 1 4.41 -19.76 40.55
N THR A 2 4.24 -18.49 40.87
CA THR A 2 3.85 -17.43 39.94
C THR A 2 5.03 -17.12 39.01
N ARG A 3 4.81 -17.25 37.70
CA ARG A 3 5.77 -16.86 36.66
C ARG A 3 5.95 -15.32 36.74
N PRO A 4 7.17 -14.77 36.86
CA PRO A 4 7.38 -13.32 36.85
C PRO A 4 7.12 -12.72 35.45
N PRO A 5 6.86 -11.41 35.33
CA PRO A 5 6.39 -10.77 34.10
C PRO A 5 7.45 -10.79 32.98
N PRO A 6 7.03 -10.73 31.70
CA PRO A 6 7.87 -11.08 30.55
C PRO A 6 8.87 -10.00 30.11
N ASP A 7 8.72 -8.74 30.53
CA ASP A 7 9.33 -7.63 29.79
C ASP A 7 10.69 -7.14 30.34
N SER A 8 11.22 -7.70 31.45
CA SER A 8 12.49 -7.27 32.08
C SER A 8 13.67 -8.24 31.94
N GLN A 9 13.48 -9.40 31.28
CA GLN A 9 14.42 -10.52 31.41
C GLN A 9 15.69 -10.43 30.56
N ILE A 10 15.71 -9.65 29.48
CA ILE A 10 16.85 -9.63 28.55
C ILE A 10 17.95 -8.68 29.06
N ASP A 11 17.57 -7.47 29.45
CA ASP A 11 18.49 -6.43 29.95
C ASP A 11 19.13 -6.82 31.29
N LEU A 12 18.35 -7.46 32.18
CA LEU A 12 18.81 -7.92 33.49
C LEU A 12 19.84 -9.05 33.36
N ARG A 13 19.66 -9.94 32.38
CA ARG A 13 20.60 -11.04 32.12
C ARG A 13 21.96 -10.53 31.67
N ALA A 14 21.98 -9.60 30.72
CA ALA A 14 23.21 -8.95 30.26
C ALA A 14 23.98 -8.34 31.42
N PHE A 15 23.26 -7.57 32.26
CA PHE A 15 23.80 -6.91 33.43
C PHE A 15 24.42 -7.87 34.44
N ILE A 16 23.70 -8.94 34.81
CA ILE A 16 24.19 -9.95 35.76
C ILE A 16 25.47 -10.63 35.25
N LEU A 17 25.50 -11.02 33.98
CA LEU A 17 26.67 -11.68 33.39
C LEU A 17 27.86 -10.71 33.29
N TYR A 18 27.60 -9.44 33.02
CA TYR A 18 28.65 -8.41 32.99
C TYR A 18 29.23 -8.14 34.39
N ASP A 19 28.39 -8.06 35.41
CA ASP A 19 28.83 -7.86 36.79
C ASP A 19 29.65 -9.06 37.30
N ASP A 20 29.29 -10.29 36.91
CA ASP A 20 30.08 -11.49 37.19
C ASP A 20 31.43 -11.50 36.46
N TYR A 21 31.47 -11.06 35.19
CA TYR A 21 32.73 -10.82 34.48
C TYR A 21 33.62 -9.80 35.21
N GLN A 22 33.01 -8.75 35.77
CA GLN A 22 33.69 -7.77 36.62
C GLN A 22 34.04 -8.32 38.02
N ARG A 23 33.77 -9.60 38.30
CA ARG A 23 34.01 -10.31 39.56
C ARG A 23 33.23 -9.75 40.76
N LYS A 24 32.05 -9.18 40.51
CA LYS A 24 31.15 -8.77 41.58
C LYS A 24 30.41 -9.98 42.11
N THR A 25 30.30 -10.06 43.43
CA THR A 25 29.45 -11.03 44.10
C THR A 25 27.98 -10.74 43.80
N ALA A 26 27.09 -11.73 43.97
CA ALA A 26 25.64 -11.53 43.80
C ALA A 26 25.07 -10.44 44.73
N GLY A 27 25.70 -10.19 45.88
CA GLY A 27 25.34 -9.08 46.76
C GLY A 27 25.73 -7.72 46.17
N GLU A 28 26.98 -7.58 45.73
CA GLU A 28 27.48 -6.36 45.09
C GLU A 28 26.72 -6.05 43.79
N SER A 29 26.40 -7.08 43.01
CA SER A 29 25.63 -6.93 41.78
C SER A 29 24.19 -6.51 42.04
N TYR A 30 23.55 -7.01 43.11
CA TYR A 30 22.23 -6.54 43.52
C TYR A 30 22.25 -5.08 44.00
N GLU A 31 23.24 -4.66 44.79
CA GLU A 31 23.36 -3.26 45.20
C GLU A 31 23.60 -2.33 44.00
N ASN A 32 24.39 -2.78 43.02
CA ASN A 32 24.59 -2.05 41.77
C ASN A 32 23.29 -1.96 40.93
N TYR A 33 22.55 -3.06 40.80
CA TYR A 33 21.22 -3.10 40.18
C TYR A 33 20.23 -2.16 40.88
N LYS A 34 20.20 -2.16 42.20
CA LYS A 34 19.34 -1.29 42.98
C LYS A 34 19.67 0.18 42.73
N LYS A 35 20.96 0.53 42.73
CA LYS A 35 21.43 1.89 42.37
C LYS A 35 20.99 2.29 40.97
N LEU A 36 21.03 1.36 40.00
CA LEU A 36 20.54 1.59 38.64
C LEU A 36 19.03 1.89 38.63
N CYS A 37 18.22 1.05 39.27
CA CYS A 37 16.78 1.25 39.41
C CYS A 37 16.44 2.59 40.06
N ASP A 38 17.11 2.93 41.18
CA ASP A 38 16.91 4.21 41.87
C ASP A 38 17.26 5.40 40.96
N THR A 39 18.29 5.26 40.12
CA THR A 39 18.75 6.29 39.19
C THR A 39 17.77 6.54 38.04
N ILE A 40 17.11 5.50 37.53
CA ILE A 40 16.09 5.61 36.46
C ILE A 40 14.67 5.82 37.01
N GLY A 41 14.49 5.84 38.33
CA GLY A 41 13.19 6.02 38.98
C GLY A 41 12.28 4.78 38.93
N GLU A 42 12.86 3.59 38.73
CA GLU A 42 12.15 2.33 38.71
C GLU A 42 12.24 1.60 40.06
N LYS A 43 11.23 0.78 40.37
CA LYS A 43 11.24 -0.03 41.59
C LYS A 43 12.05 -1.30 41.36
N ALA A 44 13.16 -1.44 42.07
CA ALA A 44 13.96 -2.66 42.07
C ALA A 44 13.13 -3.89 42.51
N ILE A 45 13.34 -5.02 41.82
CA ILE A 45 12.85 -6.33 42.30
C ILE A 45 13.50 -6.68 43.65
N SER A 46 12.88 -7.60 44.41
CA SER A 46 13.45 -8.00 45.69
C SER A 46 14.77 -8.77 45.50
N CYS A 47 15.65 -8.67 46.50
CA CYS A 47 16.93 -9.38 46.52
C CYS A 47 16.78 -10.89 46.30
N ASP A 48 15.73 -11.52 46.84
CA ASP A 48 15.49 -12.96 46.65
C ASP A 48 15.14 -13.31 45.20
N VAL A 49 14.33 -12.47 44.55
CA VAL A 49 13.98 -12.64 43.12
C VAL A 49 15.21 -12.38 42.25
N TYR A 50 16.00 -11.36 42.56
CA TYR A 50 17.25 -11.08 41.85
C TYR A 50 18.24 -12.26 41.96
N ARG A 51 18.46 -12.79 43.17
CA ARG A 51 19.34 -13.94 43.40
C ARG A 51 18.85 -15.19 42.70
N TYR A 52 17.54 -15.38 42.60
CA TYR A 52 16.97 -16.46 41.79
C TYR A 52 17.41 -16.32 40.32
N TRP A 53 17.30 -15.12 39.75
CA TRP A 53 17.72 -14.85 38.37
C TRP A 53 19.21 -14.99 38.15
N CYS A 54 20.07 -14.52 39.06
CA CYS A 54 21.51 -14.77 38.98
C CYS A 54 21.80 -16.27 38.82
N LYS A 55 21.20 -17.11 39.67
CA LYS A 55 21.40 -18.57 39.60
C LYS A 55 20.91 -19.17 38.27
N GLN A 56 19.77 -18.70 37.74
CA GLN A 56 19.27 -19.19 36.45
C GLN A 56 20.21 -18.78 35.32
N TYR A 57 20.58 -17.50 35.23
CA TYR A 57 21.39 -17.00 34.11
C TYR A 57 22.82 -17.53 34.10
N HIS A 58 23.46 -17.73 35.26
CA HIS A 58 24.76 -18.41 35.31
C HIS A 58 24.66 -19.87 34.86
N LYS A 59 23.59 -20.57 35.23
CA LYS A 59 23.37 -21.95 34.79
C LYS A 59 23.17 -22.02 33.27
N GLU A 60 22.39 -21.09 32.72
CA GLU A 60 22.16 -20.98 31.27
C GLU A 60 23.45 -20.63 30.51
N ASP A 61 24.23 -19.66 30.97
CA ASP A 61 25.52 -19.27 30.37
C ASP A 61 26.55 -20.43 30.42
N TYR A 62 26.64 -21.14 31.55
CA TYR A 62 27.48 -22.32 31.66
C TYR A 62 27.06 -23.44 30.69
N LEU A 63 25.76 -23.68 30.54
CA LEU A 63 25.24 -24.67 29.59
C LEU A 63 25.50 -24.26 28.14
N ALA A 64 25.32 -22.97 27.81
CA ALA A 64 25.60 -22.41 26.49
C ALA A 64 27.07 -22.55 26.09
N ARG A 65 28.00 -22.31 27.02
CA ARG A 65 29.45 -22.46 26.75
C ARG A 65 29.91 -23.91 26.65
N SER A 66 29.14 -24.87 27.18
CA SER A 66 29.53 -26.28 27.25
C SER A 66 28.88 -27.18 26.20
N LYS A 67 27.82 -26.73 25.54
CA LYS A 67 27.14 -27.46 24.45
C LYS A 67 26.80 -26.48 23.34
N SER A 68 26.95 -26.92 22.09
CA SER A 68 26.36 -26.28 20.91
C SER A 68 24.81 -26.41 20.95
N ASP A 69 24.18 -25.90 22.02
CA ASP A 69 22.74 -25.96 22.24
C ASP A 69 22.08 -24.83 21.43
N SER A 70 21.19 -25.21 20.51
CA SER A 70 20.45 -24.32 19.61
C SER A 70 19.41 -23.45 20.32
N ARG A 71 19.35 -23.48 21.66
CA ARG A 71 18.49 -22.64 22.51
C ARG A 71 19.24 -21.47 23.16
N TYR A 72 20.46 -21.17 22.70
CA TYR A 72 21.17 -19.98 23.13
C TYR A 72 20.35 -18.73 22.82
N ILE A 73 19.86 -18.05 23.86
CA ILE A 73 19.35 -16.69 23.73
C ILE A 73 20.60 -15.79 23.80
N PRO A 74 20.98 -15.08 22.73
CA PRO A 74 22.10 -14.16 22.79
C PRO A 74 21.81 -13.03 23.77
N VAL A 75 22.86 -12.53 24.43
CA VAL A 75 22.76 -11.27 25.17
C VAL A 75 22.59 -10.15 24.12
N THR A 76 21.38 -9.65 23.93
CA THR A 76 21.07 -8.68 22.86
C THR A 76 21.04 -7.24 23.33
N ASP A 77 20.97 -6.99 24.65
CA ASP A 77 20.82 -5.65 25.19
C ASP A 77 21.83 -5.33 26.30
N ILE A 78 22.82 -4.50 25.95
CA ILE A 78 23.89 -4.09 26.86
C ILE A 78 23.63 -2.73 27.53
N ARG A 79 22.45 -2.11 27.32
CA ARG A 79 22.23 -0.72 27.74
C ARG A 79 22.31 -0.54 29.25
N TRP A 80 21.87 -1.53 30.05
CA TRP A 80 22.05 -1.54 31.50
C TRP A 80 23.52 -1.65 31.93
N CYS A 81 24.34 -2.37 31.16
CA CYS A 81 25.78 -2.46 31.41
C CYS A 81 26.48 -1.12 31.14
N ILE A 82 26.10 -0.44 30.06
CA ILE A 82 26.59 0.90 29.72
C ILE A 82 26.18 1.91 30.80
N LEU A 83 24.91 1.90 31.23
CA LEU A 83 24.41 2.77 32.28
C LEU A 83 25.16 2.53 33.61
N SER A 84 25.41 1.27 33.97
CA SER A 84 26.22 0.88 35.13
C SER A 84 27.63 1.47 35.06
N ASP A 85 28.29 1.38 33.90
CA ASP A 85 29.63 1.93 33.71
C ASP A 85 29.63 3.46 33.83
N VAL A 86 28.62 4.15 33.29
CA VAL A 86 28.47 5.61 33.42
C VAL A 86 28.25 6.04 34.87
N ILE A 87 27.36 5.35 35.61
CA ILE A 87 27.09 5.63 37.04
C ILE A 87 28.33 5.37 37.91
N ASN A 88 29.22 4.48 37.48
CA ASN A 88 30.47 4.17 38.15
C ASN A 88 31.67 4.95 37.57
N GLU A 89 31.41 6.02 36.81
CA GLU A 89 32.41 6.98 36.30
C GLU A 89 33.52 6.34 35.45
N LYS A 90 33.19 5.24 34.76
CA LYS A 90 34.12 4.57 33.84
C LYS A 90 34.31 5.42 32.59
N CYS A 91 35.50 5.42 31.97
CA CYS A 91 35.66 6.07 30.66
C CYS A 91 35.04 5.24 29.54
N ALA A 92 34.65 5.89 28.43
CA ALA A 92 34.02 5.24 27.30
C ALA A 92 34.89 4.12 26.71
N GLU A 93 36.21 4.35 26.56
CA GLU A 93 37.13 3.34 26.01
C GLU A 93 37.17 2.08 26.88
N LYS A 94 37.24 2.24 28.20
CA LYS A 94 37.27 1.11 29.12
C LYS A 94 35.92 0.39 29.19
N SER A 95 34.81 1.12 29.05
CA SER A 95 33.48 0.52 28.99
C SER A 95 33.32 -0.39 27.78
N ILE A 96 33.62 0.08 26.57
CA ILE A 96 33.49 -0.74 25.35
C ILE A 96 34.45 -1.93 25.38
N ASP A 97 35.69 -1.75 25.84
CA ASP A 97 36.67 -2.83 25.94
C ASP A 97 36.22 -3.95 26.89
N ASP A 98 35.69 -3.59 28.06
CA ASP A 98 35.22 -4.57 29.05
C ASP A 98 33.95 -5.28 28.55
N LEU A 99 33.04 -4.57 27.88
CA LEU A 99 31.85 -5.18 27.26
C LEU A 99 32.23 -6.17 26.14
N CYS A 100 33.15 -5.78 25.26
CA CYS A 100 33.67 -6.66 24.21
C CYS A 100 34.32 -7.93 24.80
N LYS A 101 35.09 -7.79 25.89
CA LYS A 101 35.72 -8.94 26.56
C LYS A 101 34.73 -9.81 27.34
N ALA A 102 33.68 -9.21 27.89
CA ALA A 102 32.64 -9.94 28.61
C ALA A 102 31.79 -10.78 27.67
N PHE A 103 31.51 -10.27 26.47
CA PHE A 103 30.54 -10.86 25.55
C PHE A 103 31.11 -11.49 24.28
N GLN A 104 32.44 -11.45 24.06
CA GLN A 104 33.31 -12.15 23.07
C GLN A 104 32.71 -12.59 21.72
N GLU A 105 31.62 -13.34 21.71
CA GLU A 105 30.87 -13.82 20.54
C GLU A 105 29.89 -12.78 19.99
N LEU A 106 29.46 -11.82 20.81
CA LEU A 106 28.59 -10.72 20.40
C LEU A 106 29.44 -9.55 19.92
N LYS A 107 29.31 -9.21 18.63
CA LYS A 107 29.88 -7.99 18.08
C LYS A 107 29.16 -6.80 18.70
N VAL A 108 29.73 -6.25 19.78
CA VAL A 108 29.24 -5.00 20.37
C VAL A 108 29.38 -3.90 19.33
N ASP A 109 28.26 -3.30 18.97
CA ASP A 109 28.25 -2.17 18.04
C ASP A 109 28.79 -0.93 18.75
N LYS A 110 29.93 -0.44 18.25
CA LYS A 110 30.59 0.74 18.79
C LYS A 110 29.75 2.01 18.63
N GLU A 111 29.05 2.18 17.51
CA GLU A 111 28.24 3.38 17.30
C GLU A 111 27.05 3.42 18.26
N ASN A 112 26.41 2.26 18.46
CA ASN A 112 25.34 2.10 19.44
C ASN A 112 25.85 2.33 20.87
N HIS A 113 27.03 1.79 21.22
CA HIS A 113 27.67 2.04 22.52
C HIS A 113 27.95 3.53 22.74
N ASP A 114 28.65 4.18 21.82
CA ASP A 114 29.04 5.59 21.90
C ASP A 114 27.80 6.48 22.08
N TYR A 115 26.71 6.17 21.35
CA TYR A 115 25.43 6.85 21.47
C TYR A 115 24.85 6.75 22.89
N TRP A 116 24.68 5.53 23.41
CA TRP A 116 24.07 5.32 24.74
C TRP A 116 24.96 5.84 25.86
N PHE A 117 26.28 5.64 25.76
CA PHE A 117 27.24 6.12 26.75
C PHE A 117 27.20 7.64 26.86
N LYS A 118 27.23 8.36 25.72
CA LYS A 118 27.09 9.82 25.69
C LYS A 118 25.73 10.28 26.21
N ARG A 119 24.67 9.58 25.84
CA ARG A 119 23.30 9.91 26.27
C ARG A 119 23.15 9.82 27.78
N PHE A 120 23.57 8.72 28.38
CA PHE A 120 23.53 8.53 29.83
C PHE A 120 24.46 9.50 30.56
N GLY A 121 25.66 9.75 30.02
CA GLY A 121 26.60 10.74 30.58
C GLY A 121 26.04 12.17 30.62
N ASN A 122 25.13 12.50 29.70
CA ASN A 122 24.41 13.78 29.68
C ASN A 122 23.17 13.82 30.60
N GLY A 123 22.94 12.78 31.42
CA GLY A 123 21.81 12.71 32.35
C GLY A 123 20.48 12.25 31.73
N HIS A 124 20.47 11.81 30.46
CA HIS A 124 19.28 11.25 29.83
C HIS A 124 19.18 9.74 30.08
N LEU A 125 18.73 9.39 31.29
CA LEU A 125 18.78 8.03 31.84
C LEU A 125 17.64 7.11 31.36
N SER A 126 16.63 7.65 30.66
CA SER A 126 15.52 6.86 30.13
C SER A 126 15.90 6.12 28.85
N PHE A 127 15.52 4.85 28.79
CA PHE A 127 15.58 4.07 27.55
C PHE A 127 14.54 4.61 26.56
N VAL A 128 15.01 5.15 25.44
CA VAL A 128 14.13 5.55 24.35
C VAL A 128 13.59 4.30 23.69
N THR A 129 12.29 4.23 23.59
CA THR A 129 11.55 3.24 22.83
C THR A 129 10.97 3.87 21.56
N PHE A 130 10.44 3.05 20.66
CA PHE A 130 9.69 3.55 19.51
C PHE A 130 8.57 4.53 19.93
N SER A 131 7.94 4.30 21.09
CA SER A 131 6.93 5.17 21.68
C SER A 131 7.45 6.54 22.13
N ASN A 132 8.76 6.80 22.08
CA ASN A 132 9.34 8.11 22.38
C ASN A 132 9.69 8.91 21.12
N LEU A 133 9.56 8.33 19.92
CA LEU A 133 9.76 9.06 18.68
C LEU A 133 8.74 10.20 18.56
N PRO A 134 9.10 11.40 18.07
CA PRO A 134 8.15 12.45 17.75
C PRO A 134 7.11 12.00 16.70
N ASN A 135 5.92 12.59 16.72
CA ASN A 135 4.86 12.22 15.77
C ASN A 135 5.29 12.46 14.32
N GLU A 136 6.13 13.47 14.09
CA GLU A 136 6.67 13.85 12.79
C GLU A 136 7.55 12.74 12.21
N ILE A 137 8.39 12.12 13.05
CA ILE A 137 9.25 11.00 12.63
C ILE A 137 8.41 9.76 12.36
N ILE A 138 7.39 9.49 13.18
CA ILE A 138 6.47 8.38 12.94
C ILE A 138 5.72 8.60 11.62
N ALA A 139 5.24 9.82 11.33
CA ALA A 139 4.59 10.15 10.07
C ALA A 139 5.54 9.96 8.88
N GLU A 140 6.83 10.28 9.02
CA GLU A 140 7.84 9.97 7.99
C GLU A 140 8.00 8.45 7.78
N ILE A 141 7.93 7.65 8.85
CA ILE A 141 7.94 6.18 8.76
C ILE A 141 6.69 5.68 8.05
N VAL A 142 5.50 6.21 8.36
CA VAL A 142 4.25 5.89 7.64
C VAL A 142 4.39 6.23 6.16
N GLY A 143 5.03 7.36 5.84
CA GLY A 143 5.37 7.76 4.47
C GLY A 143 6.40 6.87 3.77
N LYS A 144 6.93 5.84 4.44
CA LYS A 144 7.80 4.79 3.88
C LYS A 144 7.14 3.41 3.89
N CYS A 145 5.89 3.29 4.37
CA CYS A 145 5.11 2.06 4.24
C CYS A 145 4.58 1.95 2.79
N ASP A 146 5.31 1.22 1.96
CA ASP A 146 5.05 1.07 0.52
C ASP A 146 3.90 0.10 0.20
N ASN A 147 3.43 -0.68 1.17
CA ASN A 147 2.31 -1.60 1.03
C ASN A 147 1.32 -1.52 2.19
N PHE A 148 0.09 -2.00 1.96
CA PHE A 148 -0.98 -1.92 2.94
C PHE A 148 -0.77 -2.86 4.15
N GLU A 149 -0.09 -3.99 3.98
CA GLU A 149 0.26 -4.87 5.11
C GLU A 149 1.15 -4.16 6.14
N SER A 150 2.19 -3.45 5.66
CA SER A 150 3.11 -2.67 6.49
C SER A 150 2.39 -1.51 7.18
N TYR A 151 1.46 -0.87 6.46
CA TYR A 151 0.59 0.17 7.00
C TYR A 151 -0.31 -0.36 8.13
N LEU A 152 -0.98 -1.49 7.92
CA LEU A 152 -1.81 -2.15 8.94
C LEU A 152 -0.99 -2.64 10.13
N ALA A 153 0.19 -3.21 9.87
CA ALA A 153 1.09 -3.68 10.93
C ALA A 153 1.42 -2.51 11.87
N LEU A 154 1.85 -1.37 11.32
CA LEU A 154 2.16 -0.18 12.10
C LEU A 154 0.93 0.37 12.83
N ARG A 155 -0.23 0.41 12.16
CA ARG A 155 -1.51 0.82 12.74
C ARG A 155 -1.92 0.00 13.96
N ASN A 156 -1.63 -1.30 13.93
CA ASN A 156 -2.06 -2.26 14.95
C ASN A 156 -1.14 -2.31 16.18
N VAL A 157 0.04 -1.71 16.14
CA VAL A 157 0.99 -1.71 17.27
C VAL A 157 0.46 -0.94 18.49
N SER A 158 -0.13 0.25 18.31
CA SER A 158 -0.65 1.03 19.45
C SER A 158 -1.73 2.04 19.04
N ARG A 159 -2.52 2.52 20.00
CA ARG A 159 -3.53 3.58 19.76
C ARG A 159 -2.92 4.88 19.22
N ARG A 160 -1.71 5.22 19.68
CA ARG A 160 -1.00 6.41 19.21
C ARG A 160 -0.57 6.24 17.75
N LEU A 161 0.00 5.08 17.41
CA LEU A 161 0.41 4.79 16.04
C LEU A 161 -0.79 4.73 15.11
N ARG A 162 -1.89 4.11 15.54
CA ARG A 162 -3.17 4.14 14.82
C ARG A 162 -3.59 5.56 14.46
N ALA A 163 -3.62 6.47 15.41
CA ALA A 163 -4.01 7.86 15.16
C ALA A 163 -3.07 8.58 14.18
N ILE A 164 -1.76 8.32 14.26
CA ILE A 164 -0.77 8.93 13.35
C ILE A 164 -0.89 8.32 11.96
N VAL A 165 -1.01 7.01 11.86
CA VAL A 165 -1.18 6.26 10.61
C VAL A 165 -2.44 6.76 9.89
N ASP A 166 -3.59 6.75 10.57
CA ASP A 166 -4.90 7.13 10.02
C ASP A 166 -4.96 8.61 9.58
N SER A 167 -4.10 9.47 10.14
CA SER A 167 -4.03 10.89 9.77
C SER A 167 -2.88 11.24 8.81
N SER A 168 -1.97 10.30 8.55
CA SER A 168 -0.84 10.48 7.64
C SER A 168 -1.26 10.18 6.21
N LYS A 169 -0.54 10.78 5.24
CA LYS A 169 -0.70 10.40 3.84
C LYS A 169 0.00 9.04 3.65
N PRO A 170 -0.70 7.99 3.19
CA PRO A 170 -0.05 6.71 2.87
C PRO A 170 0.97 6.91 1.75
N ALA A 171 2.09 6.18 1.81
CA ALA A 171 3.13 6.25 0.79
C ALA A 171 2.69 5.58 -0.52
N PHE A 172 1.83 4.58 -0.41
CA PHE A 172 1.25 3.91 -1.55
C PHE A 172 0.27 4.83 -2.27
N SER A 173 0.54 5.09 -3.54
CA SER A 173 -0.48 5.49 -4.53
C SER A 173 -1.05 4.28 -5.28
N LYS A 174 -0.54 3.08 -4.93
CA LYS A 174 -0.76 1.77 -5.54
C LYS A 174 -0.71 0.69 -4.45
N VAL A 175 -1.72 -0.16 -4.32
CA VAL A 175 -1.78 -1.15 -3.22
C VAL A 175 -1.70 -2.56 -3.78
N GLY A 176 -0.47 -3.09 -3.87
CA GLY A 176 -0.13 -4.40 -4.47
C GLY A 176 0.15 -4.28 -5.96
N ASP A 177 1.40 -4.53 -6.36
CA ASP A 177 2.11 -4.39 -7.66
C ASP A 177 1.65 -3.38 -8.73
N ASP A 178 0.42 -2.85 -8.79
CA ASP A 178 0.12 -1.56 -9.45
C ASP A 178 -1.32 -0.98 -9.27
N TYR A 179 -2.24 -1.42 -8.38
CA TYR A 179 -3.59 -0.79 -8.23
C TYR A 179 -4.44 -1.30 -7.04
N ILE A 180 -5.51 -0.59 -6.63
CA ILE A 180 -6.60 -1.19 -5.82
C ILE A 180 -7.57 -1.88 -6.78
N GLU A 181 -7.78 -3.19 -6.62
CA GLU A 181 -8.73 -4.02 -7.37
C GLU A 181 -9.78 -4.61 -6.43
N VAL A 182 -11.07 -4.51 -6.77
CA VAL A 182 -12.15 -5.24 -6.10
C VAL A 182 -12.90 -6.06 -7.14
N THR A 183 -12.83 -7.40 -7.04
CA THR A 183 -13.42 -8.34 -8.02
C THR A 183 -14.55 -9.18 -7.41
N LEU A 184 -15.69 -9.36 -8.09
CA LEU A 184 -16.77 -10.26 -7.65
C LEU A 184 -17.13 -11.34 -8.69
N ASN A 185 -17.01 -12.61 -8.24
CA ASN A 185 -17.08 -13.94 -8.90
C ASN A 185 -16.05 -14.21 -10.04
N ASN A 186 -15.07 -15.13 -9.85
CA ASN A 186 -14.74 -16.31 -10.70
C ASN A 186 -13.61 -17.17 -10.08
N GLU A 187 -13.65 -18.47 -10.38
CA GLU A 187 -12.73 -19.55 -10.01
C GLU A 187 -11.24 -19.32 -10.30
N GLU A 188 -10.45 -19.98 -9.43
CA GLU A 188 -9.03 -20.35 -9.50
C GLU A 188 -8.08 -19.41 -10.26
N THR A 189 -7.35 -18.58 -9.51
CA THR A 189 -5.89 -18.55 -9.63
C THR A 189 -5.23 -17.90 -8.42
N LEU A 190 -4.57 -18.73 -7.60
CA LEU A 190 -3.53 -18.34 -6.66
C LEU A 190 -2.58 -17.30 -7.28
N ARG A 191 -2.52 -16.09 -6.75
CA ARG A 191 -1.27 -15.32 -6.59
C ARG A 191 -1.44 -14.10 -5.69
N SER A 192 -0.41 -13.92 -4.88
CA SER A 192 -0.21 -12.89 -3.87
C SER A 192 -0.18 -11.49 -4.44
N GLU A 193 -1.10 -10.62 -4.05
CA GLU A 193 -1.06 -9.15 -4.16
C GLU A 193 -2.35 -8.63 -3.50
N ILE A 194 -2.42 -7.35 -3.11
CA ILE A 194 -3.60 -6.78 -2.43
C ILE A 194 -4.68 -6.46 -3.47
N GLY A 195 -5.06 -7.47 -4.25
CA GLY A 195 -6.38 -7.53 -4.86
C GLY A 195 -7.35 -7.98 -3.77
N LEU A 196 -8.41 -7.20 -3.53
CA LEU A 196 -9.49 -7.65 -2.66
C LEU A 196 -10.36 -8.60 -3.49
N HIS A 197 -9.93 -9.86 -3.55
CA HIS A 197 -10.65 -10.94 -4.22
C HIS A 197 -11.62 -11.59 -3.23
N VAL A 198 -12.92 -11.57 -3.55
CA VAL A 198 -13.91 -12.37 -2.81
C VAL A 198 -14.00 -13.72 -3.51
N GLU A 199 -13.17 -14.66 -3.06
CA GLU A 199 -13.20 -16.06 -3.45
C GLU A 199 -14.30 -16.77 -2.64
N GLU A 200 -15.47 -16.96 -3.23
CA GLU A 200 -16.63 -17.64 -2.63
C GLU A 200 -17.26 -16.92 -1.42
N PHE A 201 -18.59 -16.98 -1.33
CA PHE A 201 -19.40 -16.25 -0.35
C PHE A 201 -19.24 -16.80 1.09
N ASN A 202 -18.08 -16.62 1.71
CA ASN A 202 -17.99 -16.57 3.16
C ASN A 202 -18.30 -15.14 3.64
N GLN A 203 -19.40 -14.99 4.37
CA GLN A 203 -19.87 -13.71 4.88
C GLN A 203 -18.83 -13.03 5.78
N GLU A 204 -18.04 -13.81 6.54
CA GLU A 204 -16.99 -13.28 7.43
C GLU A 204 -15.83 -12.64 6.65
N ASP A 205 -15.37 -13.28 5.58
CA ASP A 205 -14.27 -12.78 4.75
C ASP A 205 -14.68 -11.52 3.97
N THR A 206 -15.93 -11.49 3.49
CA THR A 206 -16.52 -10.30 2.82
C THR A 206 -16.57 -9.10 3.76
N ILE A 207 -17.05 -9.28 4.99
CA ILE A 207 -17.10 -8.21 5.99
C ILE A 207 -15.68 -7.72 6.33
N MET A 208 -14.71 -8.63 6.47
CA MET A 208 -13.31 -8.25 6.72
C MET A 208 -12.74 -7.41 5.57
N ILE A 209 -12.99 -7.81 4.33
CA ILE A 209 -12.57 -7.10 3.12
C ILE A 209 -13.18 -5.71 3.05
N LEU A 210 -14.49 -5.58 3.27
CA LEU A 210 -15.19 -4.29 3.27
C LEU A 210 -14.66 -3.36 4.35
N ASN A 211 -14.37 -3.89 5.55
CA ASN A 211 -13.77 -3.09 6.63
C ASN A 211 -12.36 -2.59 6.27
N HIS A 212 -11.56 -3.39 5.55
CA HIS A 212 -10.25 -2.96 5.07
C HIS A 212 -10.38 -1.88 3.98
N LEU A 213 -11.31 -2.06 3.05
CA LEU A 213 -11.62 -1.09 2.01
C LEU A 213 -12.07 0.25 2.62
N GLU A 214 -13.06 0.21 3.52
CA GLU A 214 -13.56 1.38 4.25
C GLU A 214 -12.44 2.10 4.99
N LEU A 215 -11.56 1.36 5.67
CA LEU A 215 -10.43 1.93 6.40
C LEU A 215 -9.44 2.68 5.49
N ILE A 216 -9.14 2.12 4.31
CA ILE A 216 -8.22 2.75 3.34
C ILE A 216 -8.89 3.98 2.73
N LEU A 217 -10.09 3.81 2.19
CA LEU A 217 -10.81 4.85 1.46
C LEU A 217 -11.25 5.99 2.39
N SER A 218 -11.44 5.75 3.69
CA SER A 218 -11.74 6.78 4.69
C SER A 218 -10.61 7.80 4.89
N ASN A 219 -9.40 7.55 4.39
CA ASN A 219 -8.29 8.49 4.51
C ASN A 219 -8.35 9.59 3.42
N PRO A 220 -8.71 10.85 3.76
CA PRO A 220 -8.87 11.92 2.76
C PRO A 220 -7.55 12.39 2.11
N LYS A 221 -6.40 11.91 2.61
CA LYS A 221 -5.08 12.18 2.01
C LYS A 221 -4.65 11.11 1.02
N LEU A 222 -5.43 10.03 0.88
CA LEU A 222 -5.19 8.98 -0.10
C LEU A 222 -5.29 9.58 -1.52
N GLN A 223 -4.31 9.25 -2.35
CA GLN A 223 -4.25 9.65 -3.75
C GLN A 223 -3.89 8.43 -4.57
N LEU A 224 -4.86 7.93 -5.31
CA LEU A 224 -4.72 6.72 -6.12
C LEU A 224 -4.35 7.10 -7.55
N ASP A 225 -3.33 6.43 -8.07
CA ASP A 225 -3.06 6.51 -9.51
C ASP A 225 -4.10 5.68 -10.27
N ILE A 226 -4.49 4.52 -9.74
CA ILE A 226 -5.45 3.60 -10.36
C ILE A 226 -6.39 3.01 -9.32
N LEU A 227 -7.69 3.01 -9.61
CA LEU A 227 -8.72 2.26 -8.90
C LEU A 227 -9.48 1.39 -9.90
N ARG A 228 -9.51 0.08 -9.68
CA ARG A 228 -10.24 -0.90 -10.49
C ARG A 228 -11.32 -1.58 -9.67
N ILE A 229 -12.50 -1.69 -10.24
CA ILE A 229 -13.59 -2.53 -9.72
C ILE A 229 -14.03 -3.42 -10.87
N SER A 230 -14.10 -4.72 -10.62
CA SER A 230 -14.47 -5.73 -11.60
C SER A 230 -15.56 -6.65 -11.02
N HIS A 231 -16.50 -7.09 -11.84
CA HIS A 231 -17.56 -8.01 -11.46
C HIS A 231 -17.88 -8.85 -12.69
N TRP A 232 -17.77 -10.18 -12.60
CA TRP A 232 -17.76 -11.03 -13.79
C TRP A 232 -18.94 -12.00 -13.89
N TYR A 233 -19.93 -11.95 -12.97
CA TYR A 233 -21.10 -12.83 -13.05
C TYR A 233 -22.44 -12.16 -12.80
N LEU A 234 -23.44 -12.70 -13.49
CA LEU A 234 -24.85 -12.60 -13.15
C LEU A 234 -25.15 -13.71 -12.14
N THR A 235 -24.98 -13.48 -10.84
CA THR A 235 -25.65 -14.37 -9.88
C THR A 235 -27.15 -14.07 -9.94
N ASN A 236 -27.97 -15.11 -10.05
CA ASN A 236 -29.42 -15.00 -9.85
C ASN A 236 -29.77 -14.57 -8.40
N GLU A 237 -28.77 -14.56 -7.52
CA GLU A 237 -28.82 -13.98 -6.19
C GLU A 237 -28.38 -12.51 -6.27
N GLU A 238 -29.27 -11.66 -5.78
CA GLU A 238 -29.31 -10.19 -5.74
C GLU A 238 -27.93 -9.49 -5.71
N ASN A 239 -27.87 -8.29 -6.28
CA ASN A 239 -26.73 -7.36 -6.40
C ASN A 239 -26.00 -6.97 -5.08
N GLY A 240 -26.22 -7.70 -3.99
CA GLY A 240 -25.78 -7.40 -2.62
C GLY A 240 -24.29 -7.05 -2.49
N PRO A 241 -23.34 -7.77 -3.09
CA PRO A 241 -21.93 -7.44 -2.95
C PRO A 241 -21.53 -6.10 -3.59
N MET A 242 -22.10 -5.77 -4.76
CA MET A 242 -21.87 -4.46 -5.40
C MET A 242 -22.52 -3.33 -4.60
N GLU A 243 -23.73 -3.56 -4.06
CA GLU A 243 -24.39 -2.61 -3.16
C GLU A 243 -23.57 -2.36 -1.89
N MET A 244 -22.99 -3.41 -1.28
CA MET A 244 -22.11 -3.26 -0.12
C MET A 244 -20.85 -2.44 -0.43
N ILE A 245 -20.23 -2.65 -1.59
CA ILE A 245 -19.08 -1.84 -2.01
C ILE A 245 -19.54 -0.40 -2.23
N LEU A 246 -20.67 -0.18 -2.91
CA LEU A 246 -21.21 1.15 -3.12
C LEU A 246 -21.56 1.85 -1.79
N ASP A 247 -22.07 1.12 -0.79
CA ASP A 247 -22.32 1.63 0.55
C ASP A 247 -21.02 2.11 1.22
N VAL A 248 -19.90 1.39 1.04
CA VAL A 248 -18.58 1.85 1.51
C VAL A 248 -18.16 3.14 0.82
N PHE A 249 -18.43 3.29 -0.48
CA PHE A 249 -18.12 4.52 -1.22
C PHE A 249 -19.02 5.69 -0.79
N ASN A 250 -20.31 5.42 -0.56
CA ASN A 250 -21.30 6.40 -0.12
C ASN A 250 -21.12 6.82 1.34
N SER A 251 -20.49 5.99 2.18
CA SER A 251 -20.18 6.34 3.57
C SER A 251 -19.00 7.31 3.70
N LEU A 252 -18.22 7.50 2.63
CA LEU A 252 -17.08 8.40 2.61
C LEU A 252 -17.55 9.85 2.77
N ASN A 253 -16.92 10.57 3.70
CA ASN A 253 -17.18 12.00 3.93
C ASN A 253 -16.42 12.93 2.97
N HIS A 254 -15.81 12.38 1.93
CA HIS A 254 -14.99 13.09 0.95
C HIS A 254 -15.00 12.35 -0.39
N GLN A 255 -14.61 13.06 -1.45
CA GLN A 255 -14.42 12.46 -2.77
C GLN A 255 -13.00 11.92 -2.93
N LEU A 256 -12.87 10.78 -3.60
CA LEU A 256 -11.62 10.09 -3.83
C LEU A 256 -10.76 10.79 -4.88
N HIS A 257 -9.46 10.94 -4.60
CA HIS A 257 -8.48 11.40 -5.58
C HIS A 257 -7.99 10.20 -6.40
N VAL A 258 -8.51 10.04 -7.61
CA VAL A 258 -8.19 8.92 -8.51
C VAL A 258 -7.83 9.46 -9.88
N LYS A 259 -6.64 9.12 -10.40
CA LYS A 259 -6.26 9.52 -11.78
C LYS A 259 -6.87 8.59 -12.82
N HIS A 260 -6.85 7.28 -12.61
CA HIS A 260 -7.43 6.31 -13.53
C HIS A 260 -8.48 5.46 -12.82
N PHE A 261 -9.72 5.50 -13.30
CA PHE A 261 -10.80 4.66 -12.80
C PHE A 261 -11.15 3.60 -13.84
N SER A 262 -11.21 2.35 -13.42
CA SER A 262 -11.57 1.21 -14.26
C SER A 262 -12.73 0.46 -13.65
N PHE A 263 -13.81 0.32 -14.41
CA PHE A 263 -15.01 -0.36 -13.97
C PHE A 263 -15.42 -1.41 -15.00
N GLN A 264 -15.41 -2.67 -14.59
CA GLN A 264 -15.73 -3.81 -15.45
C GLN A 264 -16.89 -4.56 -14.83
N THR A 265 -18.06 -4.53 -15.44
CA THR A 265 -19.24 -5.19 -14.85
C THR A 265 -20.28 -5.51 -15.92
N PRO A 266 -21.09 -6.57 -15.73
CA PRO A 266 -22.32 -6.74 -16.50
C PRO A 266 -23.42 -5.75 -16.08
N TYR A 267 -23.27 -5.00 -14.98
CA TYR A 267 -24.28 -4.06 -14.45
C TYR A 267 -23.86 -2.59 -14.55
N MET A 268 -24.12 -1.98 -15.71
CA MET A 268 -23.81 -0.56 -15.96
C MET A 268 -24.51 0.49 -15.07
N PRO A 269 -25.68 0.26 -14.46
CA PRO A 269 -26.35 1.29 -13.66
C PRO A 269 -25.54 1.86 -12.49
N TYR A 270 -24.54 1.12 -11.97
CA TYR A 270 -23.71 1.55 -10.86
C TYR A 270 -22.55 2.47 -11.25
N VAL A 271 -22.15 2.51 -12.53
CA VAL A 271 -20.98 3.31 -12.97
C VAL A 271 -21.09 4.77 -12.56
N PRO A 272 -22.21 5.47 -12.79
CA PRO A 272 -22.34 6.87 -12.40
C PRO A 272 -22.19 7.05 -10.89
N ASP A 273 -22.73 6.15 -10.08
CA ASP A 273 -22.71 6.28 -8.62
C ASP A 273 -21.28 6.15 -8.08
N PHE A 274 -20.48 5.23 -8.61
CA PHE A 274 -19.04 5.16 -8.29
C PHE A 274 -18.26 6.38 -8.78
N VAL A 275 -18.56 6.87 -9.99
CA VAL A 275 -17.89 8.06 -10.56
C VAL A 275 -18.21 9.32 -9.77
N GLU A 276 -19.42 9.43 -9.19
CA GLU A 276 -19.85 10.54 -8.34
C GLU A 276 -18.99 10.69 -7.08
N CYS A 277 -18.49 9.57 -6.54
CA CYS A 277 -17.56 9.53 -5.41
C CYS A 277 -16.15 9.99 -5.78
N LEU A 278 -15.82 10.17 -7.06
CA LEU A 278 -14.50 10.62 -7.51
C LEU A 278 -14.43 12.14 -7.59
N LYS A 279 -13.27 12.71 -7.25
CA LYS A 279 -13.04 14.15 -7.29
C LYS A 279 -12.98 14.67 -8.74
N PRO A 280 -13.81 15.66 -9.14
CA PRO A 280 -13.70 16.30 -10.45
C PRO A 280 -12.33 16.93 -10.70
N GLY A 281 -11.87 16.86 -11.95
CA GLY A 281 -10.60 17.47 -12.40
C GLY A 281 -9.34 16.69 -12.04
N VAL A 282 -9.47 15.56 -11.33
CA VAL A 282 -8.36 14.64 -11.05
C VAL A 282 -8.35 13.46 -12.01
N LEU A 283 -9.53 12.95 -12.37
CA LEU A 283 -9.69 11.81 -13.26
C LEU A 283 -9.11 12.13 -14.65
N GLU A 284 -8.05 11.42 -15.02
CA GLU A 284 -7.38 11.55 -16.31
C GLU A 284 -7.86 10.48 -17.29
N LYS A 285 -8.12 9.25 -16.79
CA LYS A 285 -8.55 8.10 -17.59
C LYS A 285 -9.75 7.41 -16.96
N LEU A 286 -10.76 7.14 -17.77
CA LEU A 286 -11.92 6.33 -17.41
C LEU A 286 -11.96 5.08 -18.30
N THR A 287 -12.06 3.90 -17.70
CA THR A 287 -12.24 2.63 -18.41
C THR A 287 -13.56 2.04 -17.97
N VAL A 288 -14.47 1.83 -18.91
CA VAL A 288 -15.76 1.20 -18.65
C VAL A 288 -15.95 0.12 -19.69
N THR A 289 -16.14 -1.11 -19.22
CA THR A 289 -16.34 -2.27 -20.09
C THR A 289 -17.60 -3.00 -19.66
N GLU A 290 -18.53 -3.15 -20.58
CA GLU A 290 -19.77 -3.89 -20.39
C GLU A 290 -19.70 -5.27 -21.07
N GLN A 291 -20.44 -6.25 -20.59
CA GLN A 291 -20.54 -7.57 -21.23
C GLN A 291 -21.93 -7.88 -21.81
N GLU A 292 -22.98 -7.13 -21.44
CA GLU A 292 -24.35 -7.30 -21.94
C GLU A 292 -24.95 -5.95 -22.40
N GLN A 293 -26.18 -5.94 -22.93
CA GLN A 293 -26.71 -4.70 -23.55
C GLN A 293 -27.00 -3.61 -22.52
N PRO A 294 -26.51 -2.37 -22.74
CA PRO A 294 -26.68 -1.28 -21.78
C PRO A 294 -28.13 -0.84 -21.64
N ASP A 295 -28.49 -0.55 -20.38
CA ASP A 295 -29.51 0.45 -20.11
C ASP A 295 -28.93 1.84 -20.46
N LEU A 296 -29.29 2.33 -21.64
CA LEU A 296 -28.87 3.64 -22.16
C LEU A 296 -29.18 4.78 -21.17
N PHE A 297 -30.19 4.62 -20.31
CA PHE A 297 -30.61 5.64 -19.35
C PHE A 297 -29.55 5.93 -18.28
N SER A 298 -28.78 4.92 -17.86
CA SER A 298 -27.73 5.06 -16.84
C SER A 298 -26.52 5.84 -17.36
N LEU A 299 -26.23 5.76 -18.67
CA LEU A 299 -25.10 6.45 -19.29
C LEU A 299 -25.33 7.95 -19.46
N VAL A 300 -26.59 8.39 -19.61
CA VAL A 300 -26.92 9.83 -19.68
C VAL A 300 -26.43 10.57 -18.44
N LYS A 301 -26.64 9.99 -17.25
CA LYS A 301 -26.14 10.55 -15.98
C LYS A 301 -24.61 10.69 -16.01
N LEU A 302 -23.90 9.69 -16.55
CA LEU A 302 -22.45 9.71 -16.66
C LEU A 302 -21.94 10.86 -17.55
N PHE A 303 -22.55 11.10 -18.70
CA PHE A 303 -22.10 12.14 -19.65
C PHE A 303 -22.30 13.57 -19.11
N GLU A 304 -23.25 13.76 -18.21
CA GLU A 304 -23.50 15.05 -17.57
C GLU A 304 -22.50 15.38 -16.46
N MET A 305 -21.75 14.40 -15.95
CA MET A 305 -20.79 14.57 -14.85
C MET A 305 -19.54 15.36 -15.26
N GLU A 306 -19.05 16.17 -14.32
CA GLU A 306 -17.80 16.90 -14.49
C GLU A 306 -16.59 15.96 -14.61
N GLN A 307 -16.64 14.81 -13.94
CA GLN A 307 -15.63 13.75 -14.02
C GLN A 307 -15.47 13.24 -15.47
N TRP A 308 -16.59 13.02 -16.17
CA TRP A 308 -16.58 12.61 -17.58
C TRP A 308 -16.05 13.72 -18.49
N LYS A 309 -16.57 14.94 -18.33
CA LYS A 309 -16.24 16.11 -19.17
C LYS A 309 -14.80 16.57 -19.04
N GLN A 310 -14.17 16.35 -17.88
CA GLN A 310 -12.81 16.79 -17.60
C GLN A 310 -11.76 15.70 -17.81
N ALA A 311 -12.17 14.43 -17.96
CA ALA A 311 -11.26 13.34 -18.25
C ALA A 311 -10.59 13.51 -19.62
N LYS A 312 -9.34 13.05 -19.73
CA LYS A 312 -8.51 13.21 -20.93
C LYS A 312 -8.67 12.05 -21.88
N HIS A 313 -8.90 10.86 -21.35
CA HIS A 313 -9.00 9.63 -22.10
C HIS A 313 -10.11 8.73 -21.57
N VAL A 314 -10.82 8.06 -22.48
CA VAL A 314 -11.82 7.06 -22.16
C VAL A 314 -11.55 5.77 -22.93
N ILE A 315 -11.71 4.64 -22.26
CA ILE A 315 -11.86 3.32 -22.89
C ILE A 315 -13.30 2.91 -22.67
N ALA A 316 -14.06 2.81 -23.75
CA ALA A 316 -15.45 2.40 -23.78
C ALA A 316 -15.56 1.13 -24.61
N ASP A 317 -15.48 -0.02 -23.95
CA ASP A 317 -15.58 -1.32 -24.61
C ASP A 317 -17.01 -1.85 -24.47
N TYR A 318 -17.61 -2.26 -25.60
CA TYR A 318 -18.99 -2.76 -25.70
C TYR A 318 -20.09 -1.78 -25.24
N LEU A 319 -19.83 -0.46 -25.22
CA LEU A 319 -20.80 0.56 -24.78
C LEU A 319 -21.46 1.32 -25.92
N PHE A 320 -22.78 1.45 -25.86
CA PHE A 320 -23.61 2.20 -26.82
C PHE A 320 -23.53 3.72 -26.58
N ILE A 321 -22.49 4.38 -27.11
CA ILE A 321 -22.23 5.81 -26.92
C ILE A 321 -22.20 6.56 -28.27
N SER A 322 -23.02 7.61 -28.41
CA SER A 322 -22.97 8.50 -29.57
C SER A 322 -21.60 9.17 -29.70
N VAL A 323 -21.08 9.28 -30.93
CA VAL A 323 -19.75 9.86 -31.21
C VAL A 323 -19.55 11.22 -30.54
N GLU A 324 -20.59 12.07 -30.50
CA GLU A 324 -20.55 13.41 -29.90
C GLU A 324 -20.07 13.43 -28.45
N HIS A 325 -20.31 12.37 -27.68
CA HIS A 325 -19.86 12.26 -26.29
C HIS A 325 -18.36 11.96 -26.16
N PHE A 326 -17.65 11.68 -27.26
CA PHE A 326 -16.20 11.52 -27.28
C PHE A 326 -15.45 12.80 -27.67
N ALA A 327 -16.15 13.83 -28.17
CA ALA A 327 -15.53 14.96 -28.86
C ALA A 327 -14.57 15.79 -27.98
N HIS A 328 -14.79 15.82 -26.66
CA HIS A 328 -13.97 16.58 -25.72
C HIS A 328 -12.69 15.87 -25.29
N PHE A 329 -12.60 14.54 -25.46
CA PHE A 329 -11.42 13.78 -25.05
C PHE A 329 -10.20 14.08 -25.93
N THR A 330 -9.02 13.97 -25.33
CA THR A 330 -7.76 14.04 -26.08
C THR A 330 -7.46 12.74 -26.80
N SER A 331 -7.89 11.61 -26.24
CA SER A 331 -7.87 10.32 -26.92
C SER A 331 -8.95 9.40 -26.41
N PHE A 332 -9.31 8.37 -27.16
CA PHE A 332 -10.29 7.37 -26.70
C PHE A 332 -10.11 6.03 -27.40
N ASP A 333 -10.49 4.96 -26.70
CA ASP A 333 -10.58 3.62 -27.28
C ASP A 333 -12.04 3.22 -27.27
N ALA A 334 -12.61 2.91 -28.44
CA ALA A 334 -14.03 2.64 -28.57
C ALA A 334 -14.31 1.48 -29.53
N PHE A 335 -15.42 0.80 -29.27
CA PHE A 335 -15.93 -0.26 -30.11
C PHE A 335 -16.91 0.30 -31.18
N ILE A 336 -16.70 0.00 -32.47
CA ILE A 336 -17.31 0.69 -33.63
C ILE A 336 -18.76 0.30 -33.93
N GLU A 337 -19.33 -0.77 -33.35
CA GLU A 337 -20.67 -1.32 -33.73
C GLU A 337 -21.85 -0.32 -33.87
N LEU A 338 -21.63 0.95 -33.49
CA LEU A 338 -22.59 1.96 -33.13
C LEU A 338 -22.52 3.23 -33.99
N PHE A 339 -21.47 3.40 -34.80
CA PHE A 339 -21.28 4.60 -35.62
C PHE A 339 -20.49 4.30 -36.90
N SER A 340 -20.73 5.10 -37.93
CA SER A 340 -19.94 5.05 -39.16
C SER A 340 -18.55 5.65 -38.92
N ILE A 341 -17.53 5.13 -39.61
CA ILE A 341 -16.17 5.67 -39.50
C ILE A 341 -16.13 7.12 -39.99
N GLU A 342 -16.99 7.47 -40.94
CA GLU A 342 -17.17 8.82 -41.45
C GLU A 342 -17.61 9.79 -40.35
N GLU A 343 -18.59 9.41 -39.52
CA GLU A 343 -19.04 10.23 -38.38
C GLU A 343 -17.91 10.47 -37.39
N VAL A 344 -17.10 9.45 -37.10
CA VAL A 344 -15.93 9.56 -36.21
C VAL A 344 -14.90 10.51 -36.80
N VAL A 345 -14.57 10.35 -38.08
CA VAL A 345 -13.59 11.20 -38.78
C VAL A 345 -14.06 12.66 -38.83
N GLU A 346 -15.34 12.91 -39.12
CA GLU A 346 -15.89 14.26 -39.13
C GLU A 346 -15.90 14.89 -37.73
N MET A 347 -16.29 14.14 -36.69
CA MET A 347 -16.19 14.59 -35.31
C MET A 347 -14.75 14.96 -34.94
N ILE A 348 -13.79 14.08 -35.21
CA ILE A 348 -12.38 14.27 -34.86
C ILE A 348 -11.76 15.48 -35.57
N LYS A 349 -12.11 15.72 -36.85
CA LYS A 349 -11.65 16.91 -37.60
C LYS A 349 -12.04 18.21 -36.90
N THR A 350 -13.21 18.25 -36.29
CA THR A 350 -13.70 19.44 -35.55
C THR A 350 -13.13 19.54 -34.13
N SER A 351 -12.59 18.45 -33.58
CA SER A 351 -12.01 18.44 -32.24
C SER A 351 -10.65 19.12 -32.20
N ILE A 352 -10.55 20.13 -31.35
CA ILE A 352 -9.31 20.90 -31.13
C ILE A 352 -8.30 20.10 -30.30
N ASN A 353 -8.79 19.31 -29.34
CA ASN A 353 -7.96 18.64 -28.33
C ASN A 353 -7.54 17.22 -28.73
N PHE A 354 -8.15 16.66 -29.77
CA PHE A 354 -7.90 15.30 -30.22
C PHE A 354 -6.43 15.06 -30.61
N LYS A 355 -5.89 13.93 -30.17
CA LYS A 355 -4.56 13.41 -30.48
C LYS A 355 -4.62 12.06 -31.16
N SER A 356 -5.33 11.09 -30.58
CA SER A 356 -5.47 9.75 -31.15
C SER A 356 -6.74 9.03 -30.70
N CYS A 357 -7.20 8.04 -31.45
CA CYS A 357 -8.15 7.05 -30.95
C CYS A 357 -7.85 5.67 -31.50
N ILE A 358 -8.19 4.64 -30.73
CA ILE A 358 -8.20 3.25 -31.19
C ILE A 358 -9.66 2.84 -31.37
N LEU A 359 -9.96 2.32 -32.54
CA LEU A 359 -11.29 1.86 -32.87
C LEU A 359 -11.25 0.35 -33.12
N LYS A 360 -12.07 -0.38 -32.37
CA LYS A 360 -12.18 -1.85 -32.44
C LYS A 360 -13.45 -2.25 -33.17
N PHE A 361 -13.40 -3.33 -33.94
CA PHE A 361 -14.52 -3.84 -34.73
C PHE A 361 -14.90 -5.25 -34.25
N MET A 362 -16.19 -5.63 -34.31
CA MET A 362 -16.65 -7.01 -34.06
C MET A 362 -16.29 -7.93 -35.23
N GLU A 363 -16.46 -7.41 -36.45
CA GLU A 363 -16.22 -8.12 -37.68
C GLU A 363 -14.90 -7.68 -38.30
N ILE A 364 -14.33 -8.57 -39.12
CA ILE A 364 -13.11 -8.31 -39.88
C ILE A 364 -13.26 -7.01 -40.65
N LEU A 365 -12.32 -6.10 -40.45
CA LEU A 365 -12.31 -4.80 -41.11
C LEU A 365 -12.19 -4.96 -42.64
N ASP A 366 -13.20 -4.50 -43.39
CA ASP A 366 -13.07 -4.33 -44.85
C ASP A 366 -12.20 -3.11 -45.16
N VAL A 367 -10.90 -3.34 -45.18
CA VAL A 367 -9.87 -2.33 -45.48
C VAL A 367 -10.09 -1.66 -46.84
N GLU A 368 -10.60 -2.38 -47.85
CA GLU A 368 -10.83 -1.82 -49.19
C GLU A 368 -12.11 -0.98 -49.24
N ALA A 369 -13.14 -1.30 -48.45
CA ALA A 369 -14.25 -0.39 -48.21
C ALA A 369 -13.78 0.88 -47.47
N LEU A 370 -13.00 0.74 -46.40
CA LEU A 370 -12.45 1.86 -45.64
C LEU A 370 -11.64 2.82 -46.53
N LYS A 371 -10.75 2.28 -47.37
CA LYS A 371 -9.97 3.07 -48.34
C LYS A 371 -10.84 3.85 -49.31
N ARG A 372 -11.91 3.23 -49.82
CA ARG A 372 -12.86 3.88 -50.74
C ARG A 372 -13.66 4.97 -50.07
N VAL A 373 -14.19 4.69 -48.88
CA VAL A 373 -15.03 5.60 -48.09
C VAL A 373 -14.28 6.88 -47.71
N LEU A 374 -13.10 6.73 -47.13
CA LEU A 374 -12.31 7.87 -46.64
C LEU A 374 -11.33 8.43 -47.68
N ASN A 375 -11.31 7.87 -48.89
CA ASN A 375 -10.35 8.20 -49.96
C ASN A 375 -8.88 8.16 -49.49
N LEU A 376 -8.52 7.10 -48.75
CA LEU A 376 -7.21 6.96 -48.11
C LEU A 376 -6.05 6.95 -49.12
N ARG A 377 -4.93 7.57 -48.74
CA ARG A 377 -3.67 7.54 -49.50
C ARG A 377 -2.58 6.85 -48.70
N GLN A 378 -2.00 5.81 -49.28
CA GLN A 378 -0.90 5.08 -48.65
C GLN A 378 0.30 6.00 -48.39
N THR A 379 0.92 5.83 -47.22
CA THR A 379 2.15 6.53 -46.84
C THR A 379 3.38 5.66 -47.16
N ASP A 380 4.56 6.05 -46.70
CA ASP A 380 5.79 5.25 -46.85
C ASP A 380 5.72 3.92 -46.06
N SER A 381 4.86 3.85 -45.04
CA SER A 381 4.58 2.64 -44.28
C SER A 381 3.38 1.89 -44.88
N PRO A 382 3.45 0.56 -45.04
CA PRO A 382 2.42 -0.22 -45.75
C PRO A 382 1.06 -0.20 -45.06
N ASP A 383 1.04 -0.15 -43.73
CA ASP A 383 -0.15 -0.25 -42.88
C ASP A 383 -0.69 1.13 -42.45
N VAL A 384 -0.08 2.21 -42.96
CA VAL A 384 -0.37 3.58 -42.53
C VAL A 384 -0.87 4.41 -43.72
N PHE A 385 -2.00 5.06 -43.54
CA PHE A 385 -2.74 5.78 -44.57
C PHE A 385 -3.07 7.22 -44.13
N SER A 386 -2.92 8.18 -45.04
CA SER A 386 -3.32 9.57 -44.82
C SER A 386 -4.73 9.83 -45.36
N ILE A 387 -5.52 10.63 -44.65
CA ILE A 387 -6.82 11.11 -45.13
C ILE A 387 -6.60 12.44 -45.89
N PRO A 388 -7.06 12.57 -47.16
CA PRO A 388 -6.91 13.80 -47.90
C PRO A 388 -7.60 14.99 -47.22
N ASN A 389 -6.96 16.17 -47.28
CA ASN A 389 -7.46 17.42 -46.70
C ASN A 389 -7.66 17.37 -45.17
N SER A 390 -6.97 16.48 -44.48
CA SER A 390 -6.86 16.49 -43.02
C SER A 390 -5.42 16.25 -42.59
N ASN A 391 -5.13 16.48 -41.31
CA ASN A 391 -3.90 16.09 -40.67
C ASN A 391 -4.09 14.78 -39.88
N LEU A 392 -4.92 13.87 -40.40
CA LEU A 392 -5.21 12.59 -39.77
C LEU A 392 -4.54 11.46 -40.55
N VAL A 393 -4.03 10.51 -39.79
CA VAL A 393 -3.41 9.28 -40.28
C VAL A 393 -4.13 8.10 -39.64
N ILE A 394 -4.38 7.05 -40.42
CA ILE A 394 -4.95 5.79 -39.97
C ILE A 394 -3.89 4.70 -40.08
N GLU A 395 -3.61 4.02 -38.98
CA GLU A 395 -2.79 2.82 -38.92
C GLU A 395 -3.68 1.60 -38.71
N ILE A 396 -3.50 0.57 -39.54
CA ILE A 396 -4.17 -0.72 -39.37
C ILE A 396 -3.31 -1.55 -38.43
N LEU A 397 -3.85 -1.94 -37.27
CA LEU A 397 -3.09 -2.66 -36.26
C LEU A 397 -3.03 -4.17 -36.59
N PRO A 398 -2.02 -4.91 -36.07
CA PRO A 398 -1.82 -6.33 -36.39
C PRO A 398 -2.95 -7.28 -35.94
N SER A 399 -3.83 -6.82 -35.04
CA SER A 399 -5.11 -7.47 -34.80
C SER A 399 -6.08 -7.01 -35.90
N ASP A 400 -6.51 -7.92 -36.77
CA ASP A 400 -7.29 -7.67 -38.01
C ASP A 400 -8.60 -6.87 -37.84
N ASP A 401 -8.94 -6.49 -36.61
CA ASP A 401 -10.19 -5.83 -36.21
C ASP A 401 -9.94 -4.51 -35.46
N MET A 402 -8.78 -3.84 -35.65
CA MET A 402 -8.49 -2.55 -35.01
C MET A 402 -7.80 -1.55 -35.94
N ILE A 403 -8.18 -0.28 -35.79
CA ILE A 403 -7.45 0.84 -36.39
C ILE A 403 -7.09 1.87 -35.33
N GLU A 404 -5.94 2.50 -35.50
CA GLU A 404 -5.54 3.70 -34.76
C GLU A 404 -5.65 4.92 -35.68
N ILE A 405 -6.36 5.95 -35.24
CA ILE A 405 -6.41 7.25 -35.93
C ILE A 405 -5.60 8.23 -35.11
N THR A 406 -4.58 8.84 -35.71
CA THR A 406 -3.70 9.82 -35.06
C THR A 406 -3.69 11.15 -35.80
N LYS A 407 -3.65 12.25 -35.05
CA LYS A 407 -3.52 13.62 -35.57
C LYS A 407 -2.04 14.02 -35.60
N ILE A 408 -1.53 14.33 -36.79
CA ILE A 408 -0.14 14.76 -37.06
C ILE A 408 0.05 16.28 -37.02
#